data_AF-A0A932V7Y3-F1
#
_entry.id   AF-A0A932V7Y3-F1
#
_cell.length_a   1.000
_cell.length_b   1.000
_cell.length_c   1.000
_cell.angle_alpha   90.00
_cell.angle_beta   90.00
_cell.angle_gamma   90.00
#
_symmetry.space_group_name_H-M   'P 1'
#
loop_
_entity.id
_entity.type
_entity.pdbx_description
1 polymer ?
#
loop_
_entity_poly.entity_id
_entity_poly.type
_entity_poly.pdbx_seq_one_letter_code
_entity_poly.pdbx_strand_id
1 'polypeptide(L)'
;MGEIARRHRSAKTFFIFAMGALAACVPFPFTIQTPTPSLEKIAYAVPTDTRLPPTPNLNITLTPTIDRARPNSPRQTLPTFTRTRDSNTRAQTLANNSVATITAPSNSNVPVNPTSPRTKTFTPIAIQATATRTATLLAPSPTRPNLAIVPTALAPTISASNESYSTLQVFSAPTNPPAVNHPDLNLSLRGYSPTNATLSLVDYSGAGGSGAPQLFGLFADNRTPAFTSAYLIYDWNWSCNCRGGLNNDWDVLLLGMRTSVGENIFTPDSGADIGNDFRALVLFADATRVTLKYTREDNVVNGYTLHLENISVDANLLALYQQRDAAGRADLPVLRARQTIGRASGNEILVAIRDAGSFLDPRSRKDWWRGR
;
A
#
# COMPACT_ATOMS: atom_id res chain seq x y z
N MET A 1 58.31 24.24 -16.08
CA MET A 1 59.33 23.22 -15.76
C MET A 1 58.58 21.98 -15.32
N GLY A 2 58.55 20.83 -15.99
CA GLY A 2 59.11 20.33 -17.22
C GLY A 2 58.41 18.99 -17.46
N GLU A 3 58.00 18.77 -18.70
CA GLU A 3 57.53 17.54 -19.30
C GLU A 3 58.53 16.38 -19.08
N ILE A 4 58.09 15.12 -19.02
CA ILE A 4 58.76 13.95 -19.63
C ILE A 4 57.85 12.72 -19.55
N ALA A 5 57.52 12.22 -20.73
CA ALA A 5 56.91 10.94 -21.02
C ALA A 5 57.93 9.78 -20.96
N ARG A 6 57.46 8.54 -20.77
CA ARG A 6 58.08 7.37 -21.45
C ARG A 6 57.17 6.15 -21.54
N ARG A 7 56.94 5.75 -22.81
CA ARG A 7 56.47 4.43 -23.27
C ARG A 7 57.53 3.36 -23.04
N HIS A 8 57.16 2.07 -22.91
CA HIS A 8 57.88 0.95 -23.56
C HIS A 8 57.11 -0.40 -23.55
N ARG A 9 56.81 -0.90 -24.76
CA ARG A 9 56.92 -2.27 -25.35
C ARG A 9 56.66 -3.50 -24.45
N SER A 10 55.68 -4.37 -24.74
CA SER A 10 55.63 -5.44 -25.78
C SER A 10 56.62 -6.60 -25.58
N ALA A 11 56.10 -7.80 -25.29
CA ALA A 11 56.74 -9.09 -25.56
C ALA A 11 55.67 -10.17 -25.82
N LYS A 12 55.82 -10.84 -26.98
CA LYS A 12 55.11 -12.05 -27.44
C LYS A 12 55.87 -13.30 -26.98
N THR A 13 55.19 -14.41 -26.68
CA THR A 13 55.69 -15.80 -26.75
C THR A 13 54.43 -16.72 -26.72
N PHE A 14 53.96 -17.26 -27.84
CA PHE A 14 54.25 -18.58 -28.46
C PHE A 14 54.00 -19.81 -27.56
N PHE A 15 52.92 -20.55 -27.84
CA PHE A 15 52.82 -22.00 -27.67
C PHE A 15 51.96 -22.59 -28.79
N ILE A 16 52.48 -23.65 -29.44
CA ILE A 16 51.91 -24.40 -30.57
C ILE A 16 51.59 -25.84 -30.09
N PHE A 17 50.63 -26.48 -30.77
CA PHE A 17 50.25 -27.91 -30.85
C PHE A 17 49.25 -28.38 -29.76
N ALA A 18 48.18 -29.13 -30.06
CA ALA A 18 47.96 -30.08 -31.14
C ALA A 18 46.48 -30.24 -31.57
N MET A 19 46.33 -30.80 -32.79
CA MET A 19 45.13 -31.19 -33.52
C MET A 19 44.21 -32.18 -32.79
N GLY A 20 42.91 -32.14 -33.13
CA GLY A 20 41.93 -33.18 -32.80
C GLY A 20 40.64 -33.06 -33.63
N ALA A 21 40.64 -33.72 -34.79
CA ALA A 21 39.56 -34.31 -35.59
C ALA A 21 38.20 -33.58 -35.82
N LEU A 22 37.88 -33.51 -37.12
CA LEU A 22 36.65 -33.10 -37.78
C LEU A 22 35.43 -33.98 -37.43
N ALA A 23 34.29 -33.34 -37.20
CA ALA A 23 32.96 -33.90 -37.51
C ALA A 23 32.24 -32.92 -38.43
N ALA A 24 32.05 -33.32 -39.68
CA ALA A 24 31.34 -32.56 -40.70
C ALA A 24 29.84 -32.55 -40.40
N CYS A 25 29.27 -31.37 -40.17
CA CYS A 25 27.83 -31.16 -40.12
C CYS A 25 27.40 -30.45 -41.41
N VAL A 26 26.46 -31.06 -42.12
CA VAL A 26 25.95 -30.65 -43.44
C VAL A 26 25.07 -29.40 -43.28
N PRO A 27 25.25 -28.32 -44.05
CA PRO A 27 24.32 -27.19 -44.01
C PRO A 27 23.08 -27.51 -44.86
N PHE A 28 21.93 -27.64 -44.20
CA PHE A 28 20.62 -27.55 -44.84
C PHE A 28 20.30 -26.08 -45.15
N PRO A 29 19.94 -25.71 -46.40
CA PRO A 29 19.38 -24.40 -46.66
C PRO A 29 17.91 -24.38 -46.23
N PHE A 30 17.62 -23.79 -45.07
CA PHE A 30 16.26 -23.37 -44.74
C PHE A 30 16.01 -21.98 -45.33
N THR A 31 15.30 -21.94 -46.45
CA THR A 31 14.74 -20.71 -47.00
C THR A 31 13.46 -20.38 -46.21
N ILE A 32 13.53 -19.43 -45.29
CA ILE A 32 12.34 -18.88 -44.62
C ILE A 32 11.72 -17.86 -45.58
N GLN A 33 10.62 -18.28 -46.21
CA GLN A 33 9.78 -17.42 -47.04
C GLN A 33 8.92 -16.54 -46.10
N THR A 34 9.33 -15.30 -45.91
CA THR A 34 8.49 -14.29 -45.23
C THR A 34 7.29 -13.95 -46.12
N PRO A 35 6.04 -14.10 -45.66
CA PRO A 35 4.89 -13.63 -46.42
C PRO A 35 4.87 -12.11 -46.42
N THR A 36 5.07 -11.53 -47.60
CA THR A 36 4.80 -10.12 -47.90
C THR A 36 3.29 -9.88 -47.76
N PRO A 37 2.81 -8.97 -46.90
CA PRO A 37 1.40 -8.61 -46.90
C PRO A 37 1.10 -7.82 -48.19
N SER A 38 0.30 -8.42 -49.07
CA SER A 38 -0.31 -7.74 -50.20
C SER A 38 -1.32 -6.71 -49.67
N LEU A 39 -1.04 -5.43 -49.90
CA LEU A 39 -2.00 -4.33 -49.74
C LEU A 39 -3.08 -4.46 -50.82
N GLU A 40 -4.14 -5.20 -50.49
CA GLU A 40 -5.35 -5.23 -51.30
C GLU A 40 -6.15 -3.95 -51.01
N LYS A 41 -6.24 -3.10 -52.03
CA LYS A 41 -6.86 -1.78 -51.99
C LYS A 41 -8.38 -1.95 -52.00
N ILE A 42 -9.00 -2.02 -50.81
CA ILE A 42 -10.46 -1.98 -50.69
C ILE A 42 -10.94 -0.58 -51.08
N ALA A 43 -11.46 -0.46 -52.30
CA ALA A 43 -12.19 0.73 -52.74
C ALA A 43 -13.58 0.70 -52.11
N TYR A 44 -13.81 1.53 -51.10
CA TYR A 44 -15.15 1.83 -50.62
C TYR A 44 -15.83 2.76 -51.64
N ALA A 45 -16.86 2.25 -52.31
CA ALA A 45 -17.77 3.07 -53.09
C ALA A 45 -18.56 3.99 -52.14
N VAL A 46 -18.40 5.29 -52.32
CA VAL A 46 -19.22 6.32 -51.67
C VAL A 46 -20.51 6.46 -52.46
N PRO A 47 -21.70 6.23 -51.87
CA PRO A 47 -22.95 6.65 -52.48
C PRO A 47 -23.10 8.16 -52.24
N THR A 48 -23.04 8.92 -53.32
CA THR A 48 -23.48 10.31 -53.35
C THR A 48 -25.01 10.36 -53.39
N ASP A 49 -25.55 11.30 -52.62
CA ASP A 49 -26.88 11.94 -52.75
C ASP A 49 -28.03 11.38 -51.87
N THR A 50 -28.44 12.13 -50.84
CA THR A 50 -29.69 12.92 -50.89
C THR A 50 -30.00 13.62 -49.55
N ARG A 51 -30.10 14.96 -49.63
CA ARG A 51 -30.94 15.92 -48.87
C ARG A 51 -31.28 15.62 -47.40
N LEU A 52 -30.69 16.43 -46.50
CA LEU A 52 -31.19 16.66 -45.14
C LEU A 52 -32.33 17.71 -45.15
N PRO A 53 -33.42 17.51 -44.37
CA PRO A 53 -34.42 18.54 -44.12
C PRO A 53 -33.91 19.61 -43.14
N PRO A 54 -34.46 20.85 -43.18
CA PRO A 54 -34.03 21.93 -42.29
C PRO A 54 -34.43 21.65 -40.83
N THR A 55 -33.47 21.83 -39.92
CA THR A 55 -33.65 21.81 -38.46
C THR A 55 -34.49 22.99 -37.97
N PRO A 56 -35.44 22.80 -37.02
CA PRO A 56 -36.12 23.90 -36.38
C PRO A 56 -35.20 24.63 -35.38
N ASN A 57 -35.16 25.96 -35.49
CA ASN A 57 -34.46 26.83 -34.55
C ASN A 57 -35.17 26.82 -33.18
N LEU A 58 -34.50 26.31 -32.15
CA LEU A 58 -34.88 26.51 -30.76
C LEU A 58 -34.28 27.83 -30.25
N ASN A 59 -35.09 28.89 -30.29
CA ASN A 59 -34.79 30.12 -29.55
C ASN A 59 -35.09 29.90 -28.06
N ILE A 60 -34.04 29.69 -27.27
CA ILE A 60 -34.12 29.71 -25.80
C ILE A 60 -33.92 31.16 -25.34
N THR A 61 -35.01 31.82 -25.00
CA THR A 61 -34.99 33.11 -24.28
C THR A 61 -34.64 32.85 -22.82
N LEU A 62 -33.42 33.22 -22.41
CA LEU A 62 -33.03 33.22 -21.00
C LEU A 62 -33.51 34.51 -20.34
N THR A 63 -34.52 34.41 -19.49
CA THR A 63 -34.92 35.48 -18.56
C THR A 63 -33.98 35.44 -17.35
N PRO A 64 -33.23 36.52 -17.03
CA PRO A 64 -32.43 36.55 -15.82
C PRO A 64 -33.32 36.86 -14.61
N THR A 65 -33.63 35.85 -13.80
CA THR A 65 -34.12 36.07 -12.43
C THR A 65 -32.92 36.38 -11.54
N ILE A 66 -32.74 37.67 -11.23
CA ILE A 66 -31.88 38.12 -10.16
C ILE A 66 -32.56 37.75 -8.85
N ASP A 67 -31.97 36.82 -8.09
CA ASP A 67 -32.31 36.67 -6.68
C ASP A 67 -31.10 37.03 -5.80
N ARG A 68 -31.38 37.89 -4.82
CA ARG A 68 -30.42 38.68 -4.07
C ARG A 68 -30.33 38.11 -2.65
N ALA A 69 -29.09 37.81 -2.26
CA ALA A 69 -28.55 37.78 -0.89
C ALA A 69 -28.99 36.68 0.10
N ARG A 70 -28.01 35.86 0.52
CA ARG A 70 -27.76 35.56 1.94
C ARG A 70 -26.29 35.14 2.19
N PRO A 71 -25.77 35.29 3.42
CA PRO A 71 -24.36 35.57 3.69
C PRO A 71 -23.59 34.39 4.30
N ASN A 72 -22.26 34.45 4.13
CA ASN A 72 -21.19 33.91 4.98
C ASN A 72 -21.32 32.46 5.48
N SER A 73 -20.61 31.55 4.81
CA SER A 73 -20.25 30.24 5.36
C SER A 73 -19.18 30.39 6.46
N PRO A 74 -19.38 29.85 7.68
CA PRO A 74 -18.33 29.81 8.68
C PRO A 74 -17.34 28.68 8.39
N ARG A 75 -16.06 29.01 8.56
CA ARG A 75 -14.90 28.13 8.66
C ARG A 75 -15.19 26.99 9.65
N GLN A 76 -15.15 25.74 9.20
CA GLN A 76 -15.29 24.57 10.07
C GLN A 76 -14.06 24.44 10.97
N THR A 77 -14.24 24.68 12.27
CA THR A 77 -13.31 24.31 13.32
C THR A 77 -13.48 22.83 13.67
N LEU A 78 -12.36 22.14 13.75
CA LEU A 78 -12.19 20.74 14.17
C LEU A 78 -12.90 20.48 15.52
N PRO A 79 -13.71 19.41 15.68
CA PRO A 79 -14.27 19.08 16.98
C PRO A 79 -13.23 18.36 17.85
N THR A 80 -12.97 18.92 19.03
CA THR A 80 -12.31 18.23 20.14
C THR A 80 -13.26 17.18 20.70
N PHE A 81 -12.89 15.89 20.61
CA PHE A 81 -13.66 14.81 21.23
C PHE A 81 -13.33 14.70 22.71
N THR A 82 -14.27 15.08 23.58
CA THR A 82 -14.20 14.79 25.02
C THR A 82 -15.00 13.51 25.30
N ARG A 83 -14.30 12.47 25.75
CA ARG A 83 -14.91 11.19 26.15
C ARG A 83 -15.51 11.30 27.55
N THR A 84 -16.83 11.21 27.68
CA THR A 84 -17.48 10.95 28.97
C THR A 84 -17.35 9.47 29.29
N ARG A 85 -16.68 9.16 30.40
CA ARG A 85 -16.45 7.79 30.87
C ARG A 85 -17.49 7.48 31.93
N ASP A 86 -18.61 6.86 31.54
CA ASP A 86 -19.57 6.33 32.51
C ASP A 86 -18.95 5.11 33.21
N SER A 87 -18.71 5.28 34.51
CA SER A 87 -18.15 4.27 35.39
C SER A 87 -19.30 3.48 36.00
N ASN A 88 -19.51 2.25 35.54
CA ASN A 88 -20.43 1.33 36.20
C ASN A 88 -19.84 0.85 37.53
N THR A 89 -20.48 1.31 38.61
CA THR A 89 -20.26 0.96 40.01
C THR A 89 -20.64 -0.50 40.26
N ARG A 90 -19.68 -1.34 40.65
CA ARG A 90 -19.97 -2.59 41.35
C ARG A 90 -19.15 -2.63 42.64
N ALA A 91 -19.86 -2.51 43.76
CA ALA A 91 -19.32 -2.59 45.10
C ALA A 91 -18.73 -3.97 45.38
N GLN A 92 -17.48 -4.00 45.86
CA GLN A 92 -16.99 -5.07 46.73
C GLN A 92 -16.14 -4.46 47.85
N THR A 93 -16.52 -4.89 49.05
CA THR A 93 -16.01 -4.61 50.38
C THR A 93 -14.54 -4.99 50.52
N LEU A 94 -13.72 -4.14 51.16
CA LEU A 94 -12.59 -4.56 51.99
C LEU A 94 -12.12 -3.39 52.87
N ALA A 95 -12.19 -3.63 54.18
CA ALA A 95 -11.54 -2.84 55.20
C ALA A 95 -10.02 -2.93 55.04
N ASN A 96 -9.30 -1.84 55.31
CA ASN A 96 -8.15 -1.83 56.22
C ASN A 96 -7.58 -0.42 56.42
N ASN A 97 -7.41 -0.09 57.69
CA ASN A 97 -6.62 1.02 58.21
C ASN A 97 -5.18 0.98 57.66
N SER A 98 -4.57 2.15 57.42
CA SER A 98 -3.51 2.67 58.31
C SER A 98 -2.85 3.93 57.76
N VAL A 99 -2.71 4.86 58.70
CA VAL A 99 -1.95 6.11 58.76
C VAL A 99 -0.50 5.98 58.29
N ALA A 100 -0.02 6.97 57.54
CA ALA A 100 1.34 7.52 57.70
C ALA A 100 1.48 8.89 56.98
N THR A 101 1.52 9.94 57.79
CA THR A 101 1.90 11.31 57.40
C THR A 101 3.43 11.42 57.44
N ILE A 102 4.08 11.90 56.38
CA ILE A 102 5.47 12.39 56.46
C ILE A 102 5.56 13.74 55.77
N THR A 103 5.95 14.73 56.56
CA THR A 103 6.30 16.10 56.20
C THR A 103 7.82 16.19 56.09
N ALA A 104 8.36 16.76 55.00
CA ALA A 104 9.55 17.62 54.97
C ALA A 104 9.84 18.09 53.53
N PRO A 105 10.30 19.34 53.38
CA PRO A 105 11.53 19.52 52.61
C PRO A 105 12.50 20.47 53.33
N SER A 106 13.79 20.17 53.25
CA SER A 106 14.86 21.07 53.65
C SER A 106 16.01 20.96 52.65
N ASN A 107 16.25 22.07 51.96
CA ASN A 107 17.40 22.34 51.11
C ASN A 107 18.69 22.45 51.94
N SER A 108 19.83 22.03 51.39
CA SER A 108 21.11 22.74 51.57
C SER A 108 22.14 22.31 50.52
N ASN A 109 22.67 23.34 49.85
CA ASN A 109 23.83 23.34 48.96
C ASN A 109 25.14 23.17 49.74
N VAL A 110 26.14 22.45 49.20
CA VAL A 110 27.58 22.83 49.19
C VAL A 110 28.29 22.09 48.01
N PRO A 111 29.22 22.73 47.26
CA PRO A 111 29.90 22.17 46.08
C PRO A 111 31.32 21.67 46.36
N VAL A 112 31.81 20.64 45.64
CA VAL A 112 33.26 20.34 45.50
C VAL A 112 33.60 19.75 44.10
N ASN A 113 34.73 20.23 43.59
CA ASN A 113 35.36 20.15 42.27
C ASN A 113 35.84 18.73 41.81
N PRO A 114 36.16 18.52 40.52
CA PRO A 114 36.42 17.20 39.92
C PRO A 114 37.92 16.84 39.86
N THR A 115 38.25 15.54 39.91
CA THR A 115 39.58 15.04 39.53
C THR A 115 39.54 13.61 38.97
N SER A 116 39.97 13.53 37.70
CA SER A 116 40.63 12.46 36.94
C SER A 116 40.08 11.03 36.76
N PRO A 117 40.22 10.47 35.54
CA PRO A 117 39.74 9.14 35.16
C PRO A 117 40.73 8.02 35.51
N ARG A 118 40.21 6.91 36.05
CA ARG A 118 41.00 5.70 36.31
C ARG A 118 40.82 4.67 35.18
N THR A 119 41.87 4.52 34.38
CA THR A 119 42.07 3.47 33.38
C THR A 119 42.03 2.09 34.05
N LYS A 120 41.16 1.18 33.61
CA LYS A 120 41.18 -0.23 34.00
C LYS A 120 41.79 -1.05 32.87
N THR A 121 43.02 -1.48 33.09
CA THR A 121 43.75 -2.47 32.30
C THR A 121 43.15 -3.86 32.57
N PHE A 122 42.68 -4.55 31.53
CA PHE A 122 42.32 -5.97 31.59
C PHE A 122 43.48 -6.81 31.05
N THR A 123 43.99 -7.69 31.90
CA THR A 123 44.93 -8.77 31.56
C THR A 123 44.16 -9.98 30.99
N PRO A 124 44.56 -10.57 29.85
CA PRO A 124 43.99 -11.83 29.40
C PRO A 124 44.60 -13.02 30.16
N ILE A 125 43.74 -13.87 30.71
CA ILE A 125 44.10 -15.17 31.29
C ILE A 125 44.27 -16.17 30.14
N ALA A 126 45.47 -16.74 30.02
CA ALA A 126 45.75 -17.86 29.13
C ALA A 126 45.26 -19.17 29.78
N ILE A 127 44.33 -19.87 29.14
CA ILE A 127 43.95 -21.24 29.50
C ILE A 127 44.57 -22.17 28.46
N GLN A 128 45.57 -22.94 28.89
CA GLN A 128 46.14 -24.04 28.12
C GLN A 128 45.18 -25.24 28.20
N ALA A 129 44.63 -25.66 27.07
CA ALA A 129 43.86 -26.88 26.95
C ALA A 129 44.73 -28.00 26.37
N THR A 130 45.01 -29.01 27.20
CA THR A 130 45.74 -30.22 26.86
C THR A 130 44.86 -31.14 26.01
N ALA A 131 45.26 -31.42 24.78
CA ALA A 131 44.52 -32.30 23.87
C ALA A 131 44.92 -33.78 24.10
N THR A 132 44.02 -34.57 24.67
CA THR A 132 44.13 -36.04 24.70
C THR A 132 43.44 -36.61 23.47
N ARG A 133 44.22 -37.20 22.55
CA ARG A 133 43.71 -37.92 21.38
C ARG A 133 43.17 -39.29 21.79
N THR A 134 41.85 -39.46 21.67
CA THR A 134 41.21 -40.77 21.62
C THR A 134 40.78 -41.03 20.18
N ALA A 135 41.31 -42.08 19.57
CA ALA A 135 40.94 -42.53 18.24
C ALA A 135 39.56 -43.20 18.29
N THR A 136 38.56 -42.60 17.66
CA THR A 136 37.23 -43.18 17.50
C THR A 136 37.07 -43.69 16.07
N LEU A 137 36.72 -44.97 15.97
CA LEU A 137 36.47 -45.73 14.75
C LEU A 137 35.39 -45.08 13.86
N LEU A 138 35.62 -45.15 12.55
CA LEU A 138 34.76 -44.65 11.47
C LEU A 138 33.37 -45.32 11.52
N ALA A 139 32.32 -44.52 11.71
CA ALA A 139 30.94 -44.90 11.43
C ALA A 139 30.61 -44.61 9.94
N PRO A 140 29.81 -45.46 9.26
CA PRO A 140 29.41 -45.23 7.88
C PRO A 140 28.48 -44.01 7.76
N SER A 141 28.70 -43.20 6.71
CA SER A 141 27.92 -42.01 6.37
C SER A 141 26.41 -42.26 6.38
N PRO A 142 25.60 -41.41 7.05
CA PRO A 142 24.16 -41.43 6.83
C PRO A 142 23.87 -40.99 5.40
N THR A 143 23.24 -41.88 4.64
CA THR A 143 22.67 -41.60 3.32
C THR A 143 21.72 -40.41 3.44
N ARG A 144 22.03 -39.34 2.71
CA ARG A 144 21.28 -38.08 2.66
C ARG A 144 19.81 -38.40 2.32
N PRO A 145 18.82 -38.04 3.15
CA PRO A 145 17.43 -38.19 2.77
C PRO A 145 17.16 -37.33 1.54
N ASN A 146 16.56 -37.96 0.54
CA ASN A 146 16.07 -37.36 -0.68
C ASN A 146 15.22 -36.14 -0.32
N LEU A 147 15.65 -34.94 -0.74
CA LEU A 147 14.88 -33.71 -0.60
C LEU A 147 13.60 -33.88 -1.42
N ALA A 148 12.50 -34.17 -0.73
CA ALA A 148 11.18 -34.04 -1.30
C ALA A 148 11.06 -32.61 -1.82
N ILE A 149 10.84 -32.47 -3.12
CA ILE A 149 10.46 -31.21 -3.75
C ILE A 149 9.12 -30.84 -3.13
N VAL A 150 9.16 -29.97 -2.13
CA VAL A 150 7.96 -29.26 -1.67
C VAL A 150 7.51 -28.46 -2.88
N PRO A 151 6.28 -28.64 -3.40
CA PRO A 151 5.80 -27.80 -4.48
C PRO A 151 5.83 -26.37 -3.98
N THR A 152 6.69 -25.55 -4.60
CA THR A 152 6.68 -24.10 -4.48
C THR A 152 5.24 -23.65 -4.66
N ALA A 153 4.64 -23.06 -3.63
CA ALA A 153 3.33 -22.44 -3.72
C ALA A 153 3.36 -21.54 -4.96
N LEU A 154 2.52 -21.85 -5.96
CA LEU A 154 2.39 -21.03 -7.16
C LEU A 154 2.19 -19.60 -6.70
N ALA A 155 3.06 -18.70 -7.16
CA ALA A 155 2.80 -17.27 -7.08
C ALA A 155 1.37 -17.05 -7.62
N PRO A 156 0.52 -16.26 -6.94
CA PRO A 156 -0.83 -16.00 -7.42
C PRO A 156 -0.71 -15.51 -8.86
N THR A 157 -1.21 -16.30 -9.80
CA THR A 157 -1.28 -15.90 -11.20
C THR A 157 -2.08 -14.61 -11.23
N ILE A 158 -1.44 -13.51 -11.63
CA ILE A 158 -2.05 -12.20 -11.75
C ILE A 158 -3.08 -12.32 -12.88
N SER A 159 -4.31 -12.67 -12.53
CA SER A 159 -5.37 -12.89 -13.51
C SER A 159 -5.83 -11.53 -14.01
N ALA A 160 -5.44 -11.18 -15.24
CA ALA A 160 -6.05 -10.08 -15.97
C ALA A 160 -7.54 -10.40 -16.16
N SER A 161 -8.41 -9.48 -15.76
CA SER A 161 -9.82 -9.52 -16.14
C SER A 161 -10.03 -8.86 -17.50
N ASN A 162 -11.26 -8.91 -18.01
CA ASN A 162 -11.67 -8.14 -19.20
C ASN A 162 -11.98 -6.66 -18.85
N GLU A 163 -11.63 -6.19 -17.65
CA GLU A 163 -11.80 -4.80 -17.24
C GLU A 163 -10.87 -3.88 -18.03
N SER A 164 -11.37 -2.69 -18.32
CA SER A 164 -10.59 -1.60 -18.88
C SER A 164 -10.58 -0.42 -17.92
N TYR A 165 -9.40 0.17 -17.75
CA TYR A 165 -9.17 1.27 -16.82
C TYR A 165 -8.84 2.53 -17.59
N SER A 166 -9.29 3.66 -17.06
CA SER A 166 -8.99 4.99 -17.61
C SER A 166 -8.08 5.76 -16.67
N THR A 167 -7.61 6.92 -17.10
CA THR A 167 -6.83 7.83 -16.26
C THR A 167 -7.50 9.20 -16.17
N LEU A 168 -7.26 9.91 -15.08
CA LEU A 168 -7.55 11.35 -14.97
C LEU A 168 -6.32 12.11 -14.54
N GLN A 169 -6.26 13.38 -14.94
CA GLN A 169 -5.25 14.33 -14.50
C GLN A 169 -5.30 14.50 -12.97
N VAL A 170 -4.13 14.51 -12.35
CA VAL A 170 -3.93 14.77 -10.93
C VAL A 170 -3.92 16.28 -10.65
N PHE A 171 -4.55 16.71 -9.55
CA PHE A 171 -4.72 18.13 -9.18
C PHE A 171 -3.72 18.66 -8.15
N SER A 172 -2.62 17.94 -7.94
CA SER A 172 -1.53 18.33 -7.07
C SER A 172 -0.18 18.05 -7.73
N ALA A 173 0.90 18.49 -7.09
CA ALA A 173 2.21 17.95 -7.40
C ALA A 173 2.23 16.42 -7.17
N PRO A 174 3.05 15.67 -7.93
CA PRO A 174 3.31 14.28 -7.64
C PRO A 174 3.79 14.08 -6.20
N THR A 175 3.42 12.94 -5.63
CA THR A 175 3.84 12.55 -4.30
C THR A 175 5.37 12.51 -4.17
N ASN A 176 5.88 12.95 -3.02
CA ASN A 176 7.30 12.92 -2.67
C ASN A 176 7.45 12.53 -1.19
N PRO A 177 8.11 11.40 -0.86
CA PRO A 177 8.89 10.49 -1.72
C PRO A 177 8.05 9.74 -2.77
N PRO A 178 8.68 9.04 -3.75
CA PRO A 178 7.96 8.19 -4.70
C PRO A 178 7.01 7.22 -4.02
N ALA A 179 5.88 6.88 -4.65
CA ALA A 179 4.77 6.17 -4.00
C ALA A 179 5.17 4.84 -3.34
N VAL A 180 6.08 4.07 -3.95
CA VAL A 180 6.62 2.82 -3.39
C VAL A 180 7.34 3.03 -2.04
N ASN A 181 7.92 4.21 -1.83
CA ASN A 181 8.63 4.64 -0.63
C ASN A 181 7.80 5.59 0.24
N HIS A 182 6.52 5.82 -0.09
CA HIS A 182 5.67 6.78 0.61
C HIS A 182 4.82 6.07 1.69
N PRO A 183 5.07 6.28 2.99
CA PRO A 183 4.41 5.53 4.08
C PRO A 183 2.91 5.82 4.21
N ASP A 184 2.42 6.94 3.66
CA ASP A 184 0.98 7.19 3.57
C ASP A 184 0.30 6.57 2.35
N LEU A 185 1.04 6.15 1.32
CA LEU A 185 0.45 5.51 0.14
C LEU A 185 0.68 4.01 0.15
N ASN A 186 1.89 3.56 0.50
CA ASN A 186 2.25 2.17 0.67
C ASN A 186 2.23 1.79 2.16
N LEU A 187 1.11 1.22 2.62
CA LEU A 187 0.88 0.89 4.03
C LEU A 187 1.91 -0.12 4.59
N SER A 188 2.48 -0.97 3.73
CA SER A 188 3.48 -1.98 4.13
C SER A 188 4.74 -1.37 4.80
N LEU A 189 5.08 -0.11 4.47
CA LEU A 189 6.21 0.59 5.08
C LEU A 189 5.96 0.88 6.56
N ARG A 190 4.73 1.31 6.90
CA ARG A 190 4.29 1.48 8.28
C ARG A 190 4.20 0.14 8.98
N GLY A 191 3.57 -0.84 8.34
CA GLY A 191 3.23 -2.11 8.97
C GLY A 191 2.17 -1.95 10.07
N TYR A 192 1.84 -3.06 10.71
CA TYR A 192 0.76 -3.13 11.70
C TYR A 192 1.02 -4.24 12.72
N SER A 193 0.32 -4.19 13.85
CA SER A 193 0.40 -5.16 14.94
C SER A 193 -1.01 -5.57 15.38
N PRO A 194 -1.26 -6.86 15.70
CA PRO A 194 -2.58 -7.32 16.10
C PRO A 194 -3.05 -6.66 17.40
N THR A 195 -4.37 -6.53 17.54
CA THR A 195 -5.06 -6.05 18.74
C THR A 195 -6.24 -6.99 19.06
N ASN A 196 -6.66 -7.02 20.32
CA ASN A 196 -7.75 -7.88 20.80
C ASN A 196 -9.11 -7.17 20.84
N ALA A 197 -9.28 -6.12 20.03
CA ALA A 197 -10.53 -5.38 19.94
C ALA A 197 -11.67 -6.26 19.41
N THR A 198 -12.90 -5.95 19.83
CA THR A 198 -14.09 -6.70 19.41
C THR A 198 -14.29 -6.68 17.89
N LEU A 199 -14.51 -7.83 17.29
CA LEU A 199 -14.74 -7.99 15.85
C LEU A 199 -16.21 -7.80 15.49
N SER A 200 -16.72 -6.59 15.70
CA SER A 200 -18.09 -6.19 15.36
C SER A 200 -18.14 -4.75 14.86
N LEU A 201 -19.24 -4.37 14.22
CA LEU A 201 -19.52 -2.96 13.98
C LEU A 201 -19.60 -2.19 15.30
N VAL A 202 -19.19 -0.92 15.27
CA VAL A 202 -19.18 -0.03 16.43
C VAL A 202 -19.99 1.22 16.12
N ASP A 203 -20.83 1.62 17.07
CA ASP A 203 -21.58 2.87 17.02
C ASP A 203 -20.77 3.99 17.68
N TYR A 204 -20.31 4.93 16.87
CA TYR A 204 -19.74 6.18 17.34
C TYR A 204 -20.78 7.30 17.28
N SER A 205 -20.68 8.26 18.20
CA SER A 205 -21.50 9.47 18.18
C SER A 205 -20.97 10.51 17.16
N GLY A 206 -21.76 11.55 16.92
CA GLY A 206 -21.42 12.64 15.99
C GLY A 206 -21.94 12.41 14.57
N ALA A 207 -21.83 13.45 13.73
CA ALA A 207 -22.28 13.39 12.35
C ALA A 207 -21.43 12.40 11.53
N GLY A 208 -22.06 11.67 10.61
CA GLY A 208 -21.35 10.92 9.58
C GLY A 208 -21.07 11.80 8.36
N GLY A 209 -19.92 11.65 7.73
CA GLY A 209 -19.55 12.44 6.55
C GLY A 209 -20.22 11.90 5.28
N SER A 210 -21.10 12.66 4.62
CA SER A 210 -21.96 12.20 3.52
C SER A 210 -21.24 11.49 2.37
N GLY A 211 -19.98 11.85 2.07
CA GLY A 211 -19.16 11.27 0.99
C GLY A 211 -18.22 10.13 1.39
N ALA A 212 -18.50 9.42 2.47
CA ALA A 212 -17.68 8.29 2.91
C ALA A 212 -17.88 7.04 2.03
N PRO A 213 -16.80 6.36 1.57
CA PRO A 213 -16.92 5.10 0.85
C PRO A 213 -17.56 4.01 1.71
N GLN A 214 -18.50 3.27 1.12
CA GLN A 214 -19.27 2.24 1.83
C GLN A 214 -18.64 0.85 1.66
N LEU A 215 -18.05 0.32 2.73
CA LEU A 215 -17.19 -0.88 2.70
C LEU A 215 -17.90 -2.16 2.29
N PHE A 216 -19.22 -2.26 2.49
CA PHE A 216 -19.98 -3.39 1.95
C PHE A 216 -19.89 -3.47 0.41
N GLY A 217 -19.63 -2.33 -0.26
CA GLY A 217 -19.46 -2.25 -1.71
C GLY A 217 -18.18 -2.90 -2.24
N LEU A 218 -17.27 -3.35 -1.37
CA LEU A 218 -16.13 -4.19 -1.75
C LEU A 218 -16.56 -5.56 -2.29
N PHE A 219 -17.73 -6.04 -1.89
CA PHE A 219 -18.21 -7.41 -2.16
C PHE A 219 -19.34 -7.41 -3.18
N ALA A 220 -19.37 -8.43 -4.05
CA ALA A 220 -20.35 -8.53 -5.14
C ALA A 220 -21.80 -8.45 -4.65
N ASP A 221 -22.09 -9.16 -3.56
CA ASP A 221 -23.40 -9.28 -2.91
C ASP A 221 -23.71 -8.15 -1.92
N ASN A 222 -22.81 -7.15 -1.82
CA ASN A 222 -22.91 -6.07 -0.84
C ASN A 222 -23.07 -6.58 0.60
N ARG A 223 -22.47 -7.71 0.98
CA ARG A 223 -22.58 -8.19 2.37
C ARG A 223 -21.81 -7.32 3.36
N THR A 224 -22.21 -7.38 4.63
CA THR A 224 -21.30 -7.09 5.75
C THR A 224 -20.51 -8.39 6.00
N PRO A 225 -19.20 -8.44 5.67
CA PRO A 225 -18.41 -9.64 5.88
C PRO A 225 -18.23 -9.90 7.38
N ALA A 226 -17.95 -11.15 7.75
CA ALA A 226 -17.43 -11.41 9.09
C ALA A 226 -16.08 -10.73 9.26
N PHE A 227 -15.89 -10.04 10.38
CA PHE A 227 -14.59 -9.48 10.75
C PHE A 227 -13.74 -10.59 11.37
N THR A 228 -12.54 -10.78 10.84
CA THR A 228 -11.70 -11.96 11.13
C THR A 228 -10.44 -11.63 11.91
N SER A 229 -9.95 -10.40 11.80
CA SER A 229 -8.80 -9.91 12.55
C SER A 229 -8.85 -8.39 12.70
N ALA A 230 -8.11 -7.86 13.67
CA ALA A 230 -8.01 -6.45 13.94
C ALA A 230 -6.56 -6.08 14.24
N TYR A 231 -6.12 -4.93 13.74
CA TYR A 231 -4.76 -4.42 13.96
C TYR A 231 -4.76 -2.93 14.24
N LEU A 232 -3.70 -2.51 14.92
CA LEU A 232 -3.25 -1.13 14.98
C LEU A 232 -2.13 -0.94 13.96
N ILE A 233 -2.04 0.25 13.38
CA ILE A 233 -1.03 0.62 12.38
C ILE A 233 0.07 1.42 13.09
N TYR A 234 1.33 1.24 12.68
CA TYR A 234 2.40 2.08 13.21
C TYR A 234 2.31 3.50 12.64
N ASP A 235 2.56 4.48 13.49
CA ASP A 235 2.82 5.84 13.08
C ASP A 235 4.10 5.93 12.23
N TRP A 236 4.30 7.08 11.60
CA TRP A 236 5.51 7.37 10.85
C TRP A 236 6.20 8.57 11.48
N ASN A 237 7.46 8.40 11.81
CA ASN A 237 8.30 9.49 12.28
C ASN A 237 9.01 10.12 11.08
N TRP A 238 8.48 11.27 10.66
CA TRP A 238 9.00 12.03 9.52
C TRP A 238 10.41 12.61 9.75
N SER A 239 10.84 12.81 11.00
CA SER A 239 12.17 13.37 11.29
C SER A 239 13.31 12.41 10.94
N CYS A 240 13.10 11.11 11.15
CA CYS A 240 14.05 10.04 10.78
C CYS A 240 13.66 9.34 9.48
N ASN A 241 12.49 9.68 8.90
CA ASN A 241 11.82 8.90 7.87
C ASN A 241 11.76 7.39 8.20
N CYS A 242 11.25 7.07 9.39
CA CYS A 242 11.24 5.72 9.93
C CYS A 242 9.94 5.38 10.67
N ARG A 243 9.68 4.09 10.88
CA ARG A 243 8.51 3.61 11.63
C ARG A 243 8.50 4.17 13.05
N GLY A 244 7.37 4.74 13.45
CA GLY A 244 7.11 5.28 14.78
C GLY A 244 6.51 4.25 15.75
N GLY A 245 5.88 4.75 16.81
CA GLY A 245 5.11 3.94 17.76
C GLY A 245 3.82 3.39 17.15
N LEU A 246 3.14 2.52 17.88
CA LEU A 246 1.84 2.00 17.46
C LEU A 246 0.77 3.09 17.67
N ASN A 247 0.02 3.43 16.63
CA ASN A 247 -1.07 4.39 16.74
C ASN A 247 -2.23 3.75 17.51
N ASN A 248 -2.70 4.44 18.56
CA ASN A 248 -3.76 3.98 19.45
C ASN A 248 -4.90 5.01 19.57
N ASP A 249 -5.07 5.88 18.57
CA ASP A 249 -6.18 6.85 18.50
C ASP A 249 -7.53 6.13 18.42
N TRP A 250 -7.53 4.92 17.84
CA TRP A 250 -8.67 4.01 17.76
C TRP A 250 -8.27 2.59 18.19
N ASP A 251 -9.25 1.81 18.64
CA ASP A 251 -9.02 0.41 19.02
C ASP A 251 -8.66 -0.49 17.82
N VAL A 252 -9.06 -0.10 16.60
CA VAL A 252 -8.76 -0.78 15.33
C VAL A 252 -8.47 0.27 14.27
N LEU A 253 -7.41 0.08 13.49
CA LEU A 253 -7.02 0.94 12.37
C LEU A 253 -6.93 0.19 11.04
N LEU A 254 -6.79 -1.14 11.11
CA LEU A 254 -6.80 -2.05 9.98
C LEU A 254 -7.66 -3.26 10.35
N LEU A 255 -8.64 -3.58 9.51
CA LEU A 255 -9.65 -4.61 9.78
C LEU A 255 -9.56 -5.72 8.75
N GLY A 256 -9.45 -6.95 9.24
CA GLY A 256 -9.58 -8.15 8.44
C GLY A 256 -11.03 -8.48 8.14
N MET A 257 -11.33 -8.66 6.86
CA MET A 257 -12.67 -8.99 6.36
C MET A 257 -12.64 -10.31 5.62
N ARG A 258 -13.56 -11.21 6.00
CA ARG A 258 -13.66 -12.55 5.41
C ARG A 258 -13.97 -12.50 3.91
N THR A 259 -13.21 -13.27 3.14
CA THR A 259 -13.41 -13.51 1.72
C THR A 259 -13.31 -14.99 1.38
N SER A 260 -13.64 -15.33 0.14
CA SER A 260 -13.21 -16.58 -0.51
C SER A 260 -12.01 -16.30 -1.42
N VAL A 261 -11.09 -17.26 -1.53
CA VAL A 261 -9.98 -17.16 -2.49
C VAL A 261 -10.50 -16.91 -3.90
N GLY A 262 -9.97 -15.90 -4.58
CA GLY A 262 -10.36 -15.55 -5.95
C GLY A 262 -11.66 -14.75 -6.08
N GLU A 263 -12.34 -14.44 -4.97
CA GLU A 263 -13.52 -13.57 -4.94
C GLU A 263 -13.19 -12.19 -5.53
N ASN A 264 -14.03 -11.68 -6.44
CA ASN A 264 -13.85 -10.34 -7.00
C ASN A 264 -13.97 -9.29 -5.89
N ILE A 265 -13.02 -8.37 -5.86
CA ILE A 265 -13.06 -7.19 -4.99
C ILE A 265 -13.32 -5.97 -5.86
N PHE A 266 -14.25 -5.13 -5.42
CA PHE A 266 -14.75 -3.99 -6.18
C PHE A 266 -14.40 -2.67 -5.52
N THR A 267 -14.43 -1.60 -6.31
CA THR A 267 -14.30 -0.22 -5.83
C THR A 267 -15.55 0.18 -5.03
N PRO A 268 -15.44 0.50 -3.74
CA PRO A 268 -16.55 0.99 -2.94
C PRO A 268 -17.06 2.33 -3.46
N ASP A 269 -18.38 2.52 -3.47
CA ASP A 269 -18.97 3.81 -3.82
C ASP A 269 -18.98 4.74 -2.60
N SER A 270 -18.60 5.99 -2.82
CA SER A 270 -18.68 7.08 -1.85
C SER A 270 -19.83 8.05 -2.15
N GLY A 271 -20.46 7.92 -3.32
CA GLY A 271 -21.40 8.88 -3.88
C GLY A 271 -20.75 10.15 -4.44
N ALA A 272 -19.43 10.33 -4.29
CA ALA A 272 -18.71 11.47 -4.83
C ALA A 272 -18.25 11.19 -6.27
N ASP A 273 -18.39 12.17 -7.17
CA ASP A 273 -17.83 12.12 -8.51
C ASP A 273 -16.52 12.92 -8.56
N ILE A 274 -15.42 12.25 -8.88
CA ILE A 274 -14.10 12.90 -9.05
C ILE A 274 -13.85 13.33 -10.50
N GLY A 275 -14.88 13.30 -11.35
CA GLY A 275 -14.89 13.67 -12.76
C GLY A 275 -15.17 12.46 -13.66
N ASN A 276 -15.95 12.68 -14.72
CA ASN A 276 -16.28 11.67 -15.75
C ASN A 276 -16.83 10.35 -15.18
N ASP A 277 -17.72 10.43 -14.18
CA ASP A 277 -18.34 9.30 -13.49
C ASP A 277 -17.37 8.40 -12.69
N PHE A 278 -16.14 8.85 -12.47
CA PHE A 278 -15.19 8.13 -11.62
C PHE A 278 -15.43 8.42 -10.13
N ARG A 279 -15.09 7.46 -9.28
CA ARG A 279 -15.23 7.56 -7.81
C ARG A 279 -13.90 7.63 -7.09
N ALA A 280 -12.91 6.88 -7.59
CA ALA A 280 -11.63 6.75 -6.93
C ALA A 280 -10.46 6.89 -7.91
N LEU A 281 -9.39 7.51 -7.43
CA LEU A 281 -8.06 7.59 -8.04
C LEU A 281 -7.15 6.55 -7.38
N VAL A 282 -6.31 5.86 -8.16
CA VAL A 282 -5.35 4.88 -7.63
C VAL A 282 -4.02 5.57 -7.34
N LEU A 283 -3.72 5.77 -6.05
CA LEU A 283 -2.47 6.40 -5.62
C LEU A 283 -1.31 5.41 -5.58
N PHE A 284 -1.59 4.16 -5.25
CA PHE A 284 -0.58 3.11 -5.19
C PHE A 284 -1.19 1.76 -5.60
N ALA A 285 -0.44 0.97 -6.35
CA ALA A 285 -0.78 -0.41 -6.64
C ALA A 285 0.50 -1.26 -6.75
N ASP A 286 0.48 -2.43 -6.14
CA ASP A 286 1.39 -3.53 -6.47
C ASP A 286 0.58 -4.83 -6.65
N ALA A 287 1.25 -5.97 -6.78
CA ALA A 287 0.57 -7.25 -7.03
C ALA A 287 -0.38 -7.67 -5.89
N THR A 288 -0.17 -7.17 -4.67
CA THR A 288 -0.80 -7.65 -3.42
C THR A 288 -1.62 -6.60 -2.67
N ARG A 289 -1.53 -5.32 -3.05
CA ARG A 289 -2.19 -4.20 -2.35
C ARG A 289 -2.50 -3.03 -3.29
N VAL A 290 -3.51 -2.25 -2.93
CA VAL A 290 -3.90 -1.03 -3.65
C VAL A 290 -4.34 0.06 -2.68
N THR A 291 -4.03 1.31 -3.01
CA THR A 291 -4.47 2.50 -2.26
C THR A 291 -5.34 3.37 -3.15
N LEU A 292 -6.57 3.60 -2.70
CA LEU A 292 -7.61 4.35 -3.41
C LEU A 292 -7.86 5.69 -2.74
N LYS A 293 -8.04 6.74 -3.53
CA LYS A 293 -8.33 8.10 -3.06
C LYS A 293 -9.63 8.60 -3.67
N TYR A 294 -10.49 9.18 -2.85
CA TYR A 294 -11.81 9.68 -3.27
C TYR A 294 -11.82 11.17 -3.62
N THR A 295 -10.66 11.67 -4.04
CA THR A 295 -10.39 13.02 -4.58
C THR A 295 -9.29 12.91 -5.65
N ARG A 296 -8.85 14.02 -6.24
CA ARG A 296 -7.91 14.02 -7.39
C ARG A 296 -6.47 14.39 -7.04
N GLU A 297 -6.16 14.59 -5.78
CA GLU A 297 -4.81 14.92 -5.32
C GLU A 297 -3.99 13.64 -5.10
N ASP A 298 -2.71 13.70 -5.47
CA ASP A 298 -1.73 12.63 -5.26
C ASP A 298 -1.11 12.68 -3.85
N ASN A 299 -1.98 12.65 -2.85
CA ASN A 299 -1.64 12.62 -1.44
C ASN A 299 -2.87 12.21 -0.61
N VAL A 300 -2.67 12.05 0.70
CA VAL A 300 -3.75 11.66 1.62
C VAL A 300 -4.36 12.84 2.39
N VAL A 301 -3.95 14.08 2.12
CA VAL A 301 -4.19 15.24 3.00
C VAL A 301 -5.65 15.63 3.12
N ASN A 302 -6.45 15.53 2.05
CA ASN A 302 -7.87 15.90 2.07
C ASN A 302 -8.74 14.76 1.55
N GLY A 303 -9.85 14.46 2.21
CA GLY A 303 -10.80 13.44 1.78
C GLY A 303 -10.35 12.00 2.03
N TYR A 304 -11.23 11.06 1.73
CA TYR A 304 -11.06 9.65 2.12
C TYR A 304 -10.00 8.91 1.31
N THR A 305 -9.23 8.07 1.98
CA THR A 305 -8.27 7.14 1.38
C THR A 305 -8.49 5.74 1.91
N LEU A 306 -8.52 4.73 1.04
CA LEU A 306 -8.64 3.32 1.41
C LEU A 306 -7.33 2.61 1.08
N HIS A 307 -6.81 1.85 2.04
CA HIS A 307 -5.73 0.89 1.82
C HIS A 307 -6.33 -0.51 1.84
N LEU A 308 -6.05 -1.31 0.80
CA LEU A 308 -6.43 -2.71 0.75
C LEU A 308 -5.17 -3.57 0.62
N GLU A 309 -5.05 -4.57 1.50
CA GLU A 309 -3.99 -5.56 1.48
C GLU A 309 -4.57 -6.96 1.23
N ASN A 310 -3.71 -7.91 0.87
CA ASN A 310 -4.04 -9.31 0.59
C ASN A 310 -5.02 -9.50 -0.58
N ILE A 311 -4.89 -8.64 -1.61
CA ILE A 311 -5.65 -8.75 -2.86
C ILE A 311 -4.69 -9.04 -4.01
N SER A 312 -5.10 -9.87 -4.97
CA SER A 312 -4.44 -10.00 -6.26
C SER A 312 -4.97 -8.89 -7.15
N VAL A 313 -4.24 -7.77 -7.24
CA VAL A 313 -4.64 -6.61 -8.05
C VAL A 313 -4.76 -7.03 -9.51
N ASP A 314 -5.79 -6.52 -10.19
CA ASP A 314 -6.00 -6.79 -11.61
C ASP A 314 -4.76 -6.41 -12.44
N ALA A 315 -4.33 -7.31 -13.34
CA ALA A 315 -3.09 -7.12 -14.09
C ALA A 315 -3.11 -5.86 -14.97
N ASN A 316 -4.26 -5.53 -15.57
CA ASN A 316 -4.41 -4.35 -16.43
C ASN A 316 -4.38 -3.08 -15.59
N LEU A 317 -5.00 -3.09 -14.40
CA LEU A 317 -4.93 -1.97 -13.47
C LEU A 317 -3.50 -1.72 -12.99
N LEU A 318 -2.80 -2.79 -12.59
CA LEU A 318 -1.42 -2.72 -12.14
C LEU A 318 -0.49 -2.21 -13.25
N ALA A 319 -0.64 -2.73 -14.47
CA ALA A 319 0.15 -2.29 -15.62
C ALA A 319 -0.08 -0.80 -15.94
N LEU A 320 -1.35 -0.35 -15.92
CA LEU A 320 -1.67 1.06 -16.14
C LEU A 320 -1.10 1.95 -15.02
N TYR A 321 -1.22 1.53 -13.76
CA TYR A 321 -0.62 2.24 -12.64
C TYR A 321 0.89 2.39 -12.81
N GLN A 322 1.62 1.29 -13.07
CA GLN A 322 3.06 1.29 -13.23
C GLN A 322 3.52 2.17 -14.40
N GLN A 323 2.79 2.14 -15.53
CA GLN A 323 3.05 3.01 -16.67
C GLN A 323 2.95 4.49 -16.28
N ARG A 324 1.90 4.85 -15.54
CA ARG A 324 1.63 6.24 -15.15
C ARG A 324 2.54 6.75 -14.04
N ASP A 325 2.92 5.87 -13.12
CA ASP A 325 3.93 6.15 -12.11
C ASP A 325 5.28 6.45 -12.75
N ALA A 326 5.73 5.59 -13.68
CA ALA A 326 6.97 5.80 -14.43
C ALA A 326 6.92 7.06 -15.32
N ALA A 327 5.74 7.47 -15.78
CA ALA A 327 5.52 8.68 -16.56
C ALA A 327 5.42 9.97 -15.71
N GLY A 328 5.67 9.90 -14.39
CA GLY A 328 5.70 11.07 -13.52
C GLY A 328 4.35 11.47 -12.91
N ARG A 329 3.33 10.59 -12.96
CA ARG A 329 2.08 10.71 -12.19
C ARG A 329 1.21 11.93 -12.52
N ALA A 330 1.39 12.55 -13.68
CA ALA A 330 0.55 13.67 -14.13
C ALA A 330 -0.93 13.25 -14.33
N ASP A 331 -1.12 12.00 -14.75
CA ASP A 331 -2.42 11.31 -14.75
C ASP A 331 -2.26 9.99 -13.99
N LEU A 332 -3.28 9.58 -13.24
CA LEU A 332 -3.29 8.29 -12.54
C LEU A 332 -4.55 7.48 -12.88
N PRO A 333 -4.51 6.14 -12.72
CA PRO A 333 -5.67 5.29 -12.97
C PRO A 333 -6.87 5.71 -12.11
N VAL A 334 -8.06 5.61 -12.68
CA VAL A 334 -9.32 5.91 -12.01
C VAL A 334 -10.30 4.76 -12.14
N LEU A 335 -11.22 4.70 -11.18
CA LEU A 335 -12.14 3.58 -10.98
C LEU A 335 -13.57 4.10 -10.84
N ARG A 336 -14.49 3.42 -11.50
CA ARG A 336 -15.94 3.65 -11.31
C ARG A 336 -16.44 2.93 -10.07
N ALA A 337 -17.60 3.34 -9.58
CA ALA A 337 -18.32 2.60 -8.55
C ALA A 337 -18.49 1.15 -9.01
N ARG A 338 -18.20 0.20 -8.12
CA ARG A 338 -18.32 -1.24 -8.39
C ARG A 338 -17.47 -1.76 -9.55
N GLN A 339 -16.43 -1.04 -9.96
CA GLN A 339 -15.46 -1.59 -10.89
C GLN A 339 -14.55 -2.58 -10.17
N THR A 340 -14.27 -3.73 -10.80
CA THR A 340 -13.37 -4.74 -10.23
C THR A 340 -11.95 -4.17 -10.13
N ILE A 341 -11.32 -4.25 -8.95
CA ILE A 341 -9.94 -3.81 -8.72
C ILE A 341 -8.95 -4.98 -8.65
N GLY A 342 -9.48 -6.17 -8.43
CA GLY A 342 -8.70 -7.39 -8.27
C GLY A 342 -9.53 -8.49 -7.65
N ARG A 343 -8.85 -9.47 -7.06
CA ARG A 343 -9.45 -10.61 -6.39
C ARG A 343 -8.87 -10.79 -5.00
N ALA A 344 -9.60 -11.38 -4.07
CA ALA A 344 -9.02 -11.77 -2.79
C ALA A 344 -7.93 -12.82 -3.00
N SER A 345 -6.73 -12.59 -2.49
CA SER A 345 -5.63 -13.57 -2.57
C SER A 345 -5.82 -14.75 -1.61
N GLY A 346 -6.68 -14.58 -0.60
CA GLY A 346 -6.89 -15.53 0.48
C GLY A 346 -8.33 -15.52 1.00
N ASN A 347 -8.50 -16.07 2.21
CA ASN A 347 -9.78 -16.07 2.92
C ASN A 347 -10.03 -14.78 3.72
N GLU A 348 -9.14 -13.80 3.60
CA GLU A 348 -9.21 -12.51 4.26
C GLU A 348 -8.54 -11.44 3.39
N ILE A 349 -9.16 -10.26 3.32
CA ILE A 349 -8.53 -9.01 2.90
C ILE A 349 -8.41 -8.07 4.10
N LEU A 350 -7.44 -7.17 4.09
CA LEU A 350 -7.30 -6.15 5.14
C LEU A 350 -7.64 -4.78 4.59
N VAL A 351 -8.40 -3.99 5.36
CA VAL A 351 -8.82 -2.65 4.94
C VAL A 351 -8.55 -1.62 6.04
N ALA A 352 -7.86 -0.55 5.67
CA ALA A 352 -7.70 0.64 6.50
C ALA A 352 -8.30 1.86 5.78
N ILE A 353 -8.81 2.81 6.55
CA ILE A 353 -9.39 4.05 6.04
C ILE A 353 -8.66 5.23 6.66
N ARG A 354 -8.42 6.25 5.84
CA ARG A 354 -8.06 7.59 6.30
C ARG A 354 -9.11 8.61 5.92
N ASP A 355 -9.25 9.63 6.76
CA ASP A 355 -9.87 10.91 6.42
C ASP A 355 -8.90 12.04 6.72
N ALA A 356 -8.71 12.91 5.74
CA ALA A 356 -7.79 14.04 5.82
C ALA A 356 -6.40 13.69 6.41
N GLY A 357 -5.87 12.53 6.01
CA GLY A 357 -4.57 12.02 6.44
C GLY A 357 -4.58 11.21 7.74
N SER A 358 -5.61 11.26 8.57
CA SER A 358 -5.69 10.50 9.83
C SER A 358 -6.32 9.13 9.60
N PHE A 359 -5.77 8.07 10.20
CA PHE A 359 -6.43 6.77 10.21
C PHE A 359 -7.69 6.80 11.10
N LEU A 360 -8.71 6.07 10.68
CA LEU A 360 -10.00 5.95 11.38
C LEU A 360 -10.36 4.50 11.62
N ASP A 361 -11.27 4.26 12.58
CA ASP A 361 -11.77 2.92 12.85
C ASP A 361 -12.70 2.42 11.73
N PRO A 362 -12.29 1.40 10.94
CA PRO A 362 -13.08 0.88 9.81
C PRO A 362 -14.36 0.14 10.26
N ARG A 363 -14.58 -0.05 11.57
CA ARG A 363 -15.81 -0.66 12.12
C ARG A 363 -16.93 0.35 12.34
N SER A 364 -16.70 1.65 12.18
CA SER A 364 -17.73 2.67 12.40
C SER A 364 -18.96 2.44 11.53
N ARG A 365 -20.08 2.07 12.15
CA ARG A 365 -21.32 1.74 11.44
C ARG A 365 -21.86 2.95 10.67
N LYS A 366 -21.89 4.12 11.32
CA LYS A 366 -22.45 5.36 10.75
C LYS A 366 -21.69 5.86 9.52
N ASP A 367 -20.39 5.60 9.46
CA ASP A 367 -19.50 6.17 8.45
C ASP A 367 -19.37 5.25 7.24
N TRP A 368 -19.04 3.97 7.46
CA TRP A 368 -18.62 3.06 6.39
C TRP A 368 -19.63 1.95 6.06
N TRP A 369 -20.67 1.79 6.90
CA TRP A 369 -21.60 0.68 6.85
C TRP A 369 -23.06 1.14 6.95
N ARG A 370 -23.42 2.18 6.21
CA ARG A 370 -24.78 2.73 6.28
C ARG A 370 -25.81 1.68 5.90
N GLY A 371 -26.87 1.60 6.72
CA GLY A 371 -27.95 0.63 6.54
C GLY A 371 -27.59 -0.80 6.97
N ARG A 372 -26.52 -1.00 7.74
CA ARG A 372 -26.05 -2.31 8.24
C ARG A 372 -26.09 -2.41 9.75
#